data_AF-A0A067Q3Y9-F1
#
_entry.id   AF-A0A067Q3Y9-F1
#
_cell.length_a   1.000
_cell.length_b   1.000
_cell.length_c   1.000
_cell.angle_alpha   90.00
_cell.angle_beta   90.00
_cell.angle_gamma   90.00
#
_symmetry.space_group_name_H-M   'P 1'
#
loop_
_entity.id
_entity.type
_entity.pdbx_description
1 polymer ?
#
loop_
_entity_poly.entity_id
_entity_poly.type
_entity_poly.pdbx_seq_one_letter_code
_entity_poly.pdbx_strand_id
1 'polypeptide(L)'
;MRVLVWSHNILKERYRQEVMSIAEKKAGLHFTARKATHDQVLTFDIDIITDQMMALAPGVWRLLDVLLSADEAAVRRCRRRQRKKSAEVGEKRARSNTLHEETAQGDDEWTDSEDEYWQDEFLSYKKVVIISILANSTNQWCNTLQTMHGLYLHACNAPVSVLDLFAQLGISISSAAINDTVSSLSRKSYRETQQLGKTLLAAYAYDNFDVEVKQAVHTVESTHESLLHLTSGTMLRLDHGVTTDDLRCSDELWKQSKINPTNFRMPKSIDWTKLLTIHMEEAHPSGLTRRDQFCVWQFLHDLVHHGPEYFAQFRNNLGHPEVVDQIPVVKSKQIPVKGMDINQSTVPGNRDALINLFGQGGLGDPIKEKEKGVKDIGDHVILVHGDLSTCE
;
A
#
# COMPACT_ATOMS: atom_id res chain seq x y z
N MET A 1 -29.02 22.52 -47.75
CA MET A 1 -27.65 22.95 -47.38
C MET A 1 -27.61 23.87 -46.16
N ARG A 2 -28.37 24.98 -46.09
CA ARG A 2 -28.36 25.89 -44.91
C ARG A 2 -28.73 25.24 -43.56
N VAL A 3 -29.72 24.34 -43.54
CA VAL A 3 -30.15 23.64 -42.31
C VAL A 3 -29.05 22.74 -41.73
N LEU A 4 -28.33 22.00 -42.59
CA LEU A 4 -27.24 21.12 -42.16
C LEU A 4 -26.04 21.90 -41.59
N VAL A 5 -25.73 23.05 -42.18
CA VAL A 5 -24.66 23.94 -41.67
C VAL A 5 -25.04 24.50 -40.30
N TRP A 6 -26.29 24.94 -40.15
CA TRP A 6 -26.81 25.44 -38.88
C TRP A 6 -26.79 24.37 -37.78
N SER A 7 -27.29 23.16 -38.06
CA SER A 7 -27.31 22.07 -37.08
C SER A 7 -25.90 21.66 -36.65
N HIS A 8 -24.96 21.62 -37.60
CA HIS A 8 -23.55 21.33 -37.32
C HIS A 8 -22.92 22.35 -36.38
N ASN A 9 -23.20 23.65 -36.60
CA ASN A 9 -22.67 24.71 -35.74
C ASN A 9 -23.23 24.64 -34.32
N ILE A 10 -24.52 24.30 -34.16
CA ILE A 10 -25.11 24.10 -32.84
C ILE A 10 -24.46 22.92 -32.10
N LEU A 11 -24.26 21.79 -32.78
CA LEU A 11 -23.63 20.62 -32.17
C LEU A 11 -22.19 20.91 -31.74
N LYS A 12 -21.42 21.61 -32.58
CA LYS A 12 -20.06 22.06 -32.24
C LYS A 12 -20.03 22.91 -30.96
N GLU A 13 -20.92 23.89 -30.89
CA GLU A 13 -21.00 24.79 -29.72
C GLU A 13 -21.38 24.02 -28.45
N ARG A 14 -22.31 23.06 -28.57
CA ARG A 14 -22.67 22.17 -27.46
C ARG A 14 -21.49 21.33 -27.00
N TYR A 15 -20.79 20.65 -27.91
CA TYR A 15 -19.63 19.82 -27.55
C TYR A 15 -18.51 20.66 -26.91
N ARG A 16 -18.29 21.89 -27.41
CA ARG A 16 -17.36 22.84 -26.80
C ARG A 16 -17.74 23.16 -25.35
N GLN A 17 -19.01 23.46 -25.09
CA GLN A 17 -19.50 23.76 -23.74
C GLN A 17 -19.39 22.57 -22.78
N GLU A 18 -19.64 21.36 -23.28
CA GLU A 18 -19.49 20.12 -22.53
C GLU A 18 -18.01 19.88 -22.13
N VAL A 19 -17.06 20.04 -23.06
CA VAL A 19 -15.62 19.96 -22.74
C VAL A 19 -15.19 21.06 -21.77
N MET A 20 -15.67 22.29 -21.95
CA MET A 20 -15.41 23.40 -21.02
C MET A 20 -15.91 23.06 -19.61
N SER A 21 -17.09 22.44 -19.49
CA SER A 21 -17.69 22.06 -18.20
C SER A 21 -16.83 21.05 -17.44
N ILE A 22 -16.21 20.10 -18.16
CA ILE A 22 -15.25 19.15 -17.60
C ILE A 22 -13.95 19.86 -17.18
N ALA A 23 -13.49 20.83 -17.97
CA ALA A 23 -12.25 21.57 -17.72
C ALA A 23 -12.34 22.55 -16.53
N GLU A 24 -13.54 22.83 -16.01
CA GLU A 24 -13.76 23.72 -14.87
C GLU A 24 -13.29 23.10 -13.55
N LYS A 25 -12.79 23.94 -12.63
CA LYS A 25 -12.31 23.49 -11.31
C LYS A 25 -13.37 22.74 -10.51
N LYS A 26 -14.64 23.08 -10.67
CA LYS A 26 -15.77 22.44 -9.99
C LYS A 26 -15.97 20.97 -10.36
N ALA A 27 -15.43 20.53 -11.50
CA ALA A 27 -15.49 19.14 -11.93
C ALA A 27 -14.53 18.24 -11.12
N GLY A 28 -13.60 18.81 -10.35
CA GLY A 28 -12.69 18.03 -9.48
C GLY A 28 -11.54 17.35 -10.22
N LEU A 29 -11.41 17.52 -11.53
CA LEU A 29 -10.37 16.91 -12.35
C LEU A 29 -9.06 17.73 -12.40
N HIS A 30 -8.86 18.61 -11.41
CA HIS A 30 -7.66 19.45 -11.32
C HIS A 30 -6.62 18.85 -10.40
N PHE A 31 -5.39 18.67 -10.89
CA PHE A 31 -4.28 18.16 -10.09
C PHE A 31 -3.11 19.15 -10.03
N THR A 32 -2.62 19.42 -8.80
CA THR A 32 -1.46 20.30 -8.58
C THR A 32 -0.29 19.48 -8.07
N ALA A 33 0.68 19.21 -8.95
CA ALA A 33 1.90 18.44 -8.65
C ALA A 33 2.57 18.83 -7.31
N ARG A 34 2.78 20.13 -7.09
CA ARG A 34 3.43 20.67 -5.87
C ARG A 34 2.61 20.58 -4.58
N LYS A 35 1.33 20.25 -4.70
CA LYS A 35 0.41 20.08 -3.57
C LYS A 35 -0.19 18.67 -3.56
N ALA A 36 0.41 17.75 -4.30
CA ALA A 36 -0.04 16.37 -4.37
C ALA A 36 -0.02 15.75 -2.97
N THR A 37 -1.09 15.03 -2.67
CA THR A 37 -1.26 14.28 -1.44
C THR A 37 -1.39 12.80 -1.75
N HIS A 38 -0.99 11.96 -0.81
CA HIS A 38 -1.12 10.51 -0.92
C HIS A 38 -2.58 10.09 -1.15
N ASP A 39 -3.53 10.70 -0.43
CA ASP A 39 -4.96 10.42 -0.58
C ASP A 39 -5.44 10.66 -2.00
N GLN A 40 -5.03 11.76 -2.65
CA GLN A 40 -5.42 12.03 -4.05
C GLN A 40 -4.93 10.96 -5.04
N VAL A 41 -3.81 10.30 -4.75
CA VAL A 41 -3.29 9.20 -5.58
C VAL A 41 -4.04 7.91 -5.28
N LEU A 42 -4.33 7.61 -4.01
CA LEU A 42 -5.04 6.39 -3.61
C LEU A 42 -6.54 6.41 -3.95
N THR A 43 -7.18 7.57 -3.90
CA THR A 43 -8.60 7.73 -4.24
C THR A 43 -8.82 7.97 -5.73
N PHE A 44 -7.76 7.90 -6.55
CA PHE A 44 -7.93 7.97 -7.99
C PHE A 44 -8.67 6.72 -8.47
N ASP A 45 -9.79 6.97 -9.13
CA ASP A 45 -10.64 5.92 -9.68
C ASP A 45 -11.13 6.36 -11.05
N ILE A 46 -10.87 5.53 -12.04
CA ILE A 46 -11.26 5.76 -13.43
C ILE A 46 -12.78 5.69 -13.62
N ASP A 47 -13.49 4.91 -12.80
CA ASP A 47 -14.94 4.76 -12.89
C ASP A 47 -15.63 6.03 -12.39
N ILE A 48 -15.11 6.63 -11.32
CA ILE A 48 -15.56 7.94 -10.85
C ILE A 48 -15.37 9.01 -11.94
N ILE A 49 -14.23 9.00 -12.64
CA ILE A 49 -13.97 9.93 -13.75
C ILE A 49 -14.90 9.65 -14.92
N THR A 50 -15.14 8.39 -15.24
CA THR A 50 -16.09 7.94 -16.27
C THR A 50 -17.48 8.51 -16.01
N ASP A 51 -18.02 8.30 -14.81
CA ASP A 51 -19.33 8.79 -14.40
C ASP A 51 -19.42 10.32 -14.48
N GLN A 52 -18.37 11.02 -14.03
CA GLN A 52 -18.30 12.48 -14.12
C GLN A 52 -18.29 12.98 -15.58
N MET A 53 -17.50 12.35 -16.46
CA MET A 53 -17.43 12.72 -17.87
C MET A 53 -18.74 12.42 -18.60
N MET A 54 -19.39 11.30 -18.28
CA MET A 54 -20.72 10.97 -18.80
C MET A 54 -21.77 11.99 -18.38
N ALA A 55 -21.74 12.42 -17.11
CA ALA A 55 -22.68 13.41 -16.58
C ALA A 55 -22.45 14.82 -17.16
N LEU A 56 -21.19 15.26 -17.28
CA LEU A 56 -20.84 16.62 -17.69
C LEU A 56 -20.75 16.80 -19.22
N ALA A 57 -20.43 15.75 -19.97
CA ALA A 57 -20.30 15.78 -21.42
C ALA A 57 -21.02 14.63 -22.15
N PRO A 58 -22.34 14.46 -21.94
CA PRO A 58 -23.09 13.33 -22.48
C PRO A 58 -23.19 13.35 -24.02
N GLY A 59 -23.04 14.50 -24.66
CA GLY A 59 -23.00 14.63 -26.12
C GLY A 59 -21.65 14.19 -26.69
N VAL A 60 -20.55 14.66 -26.10
CA VAL A 60 -19.19 14.23 -26.47
C VAL A 60 -19.00 12.75 -26.22
N TRP A 61 -19.47 12.23 -25.09
CA TRP A 61 -19.41 10.80 -24.76
C TRP A 61 -20.07 9.94 -25.84
N ARG A 62 -21.32 10.27 -26.21
CA ARG A 62 -22.07 9.58 -27.28
C ARG A 62 -21.45 9.74 -28.66
N LEU A 63 -20.84 10.88 -28.95
CA LEU A 63 -20.10 11.07 -30.19
C LEU A 63 -18.93 10.08 -30.26
N LEU A 64 -18.19 9.90 -29.17
CA LEU A 64 -17.09 8.95 -29.11
C LEU A 64 -17.56 7.49 -29.17
N ASP A 65 -18.76 7.15 -28.70
CA ASP A 65 -19.36 5.83 -28.96
C ASP A 65 -19.39 5.54 -30.46
N VAL A 66 -19.96 6.47 -31.24
CA VAL A 66 -20.09 6.30 -32.70
C VAL A 66 -18.72 6.27 -33.38
N LEU A 67 -17.80 7.16 -32.97
CA LEU A 67 -16.48 7.26 -33.60
C LEU A 67 -15.58 6.05 -33.29
N LEU A 68 -15.61 5.54 -32.07
CA LEU A 68 -14.79 4.40 -31.66
C LEU A 68 -15.38 3.06 -32.15
N SER A 69 -16.67 3.03 -32.48
CA SER A 69 -17.37 1.86 -33.07
C SER A 69 -17.53 1.95 -34.59
N ALA A 70 -16.91 2.92 -35.26
CA ALA A 70 -17.14 3.21 -36.68
C ALA A 70 -16.77 2.06 -37.64
N ASP A 71 -15.84 1.18 -37.27
CA ASP A 71 -15.54 -0.04 -38.03
C ASP A 71 -16.14 -1.28 -37.34
N GLU A 72 -17.44 -1.49 -37.54
CA GLU A 72 -18.13 -2.69 -37.07
C GLU A 72 -17.45 -3.98 -37.56
N ALA A 73 -16.82 -3.97 -38.73
CA ALA A 73 -16.14 -5.14 -39.27
C ALA A 73 -14.83 -5.42 -38.51
N ALA A 74 -14.08 -4.41 -38.07
CA ALA A 74 -12.96 -4.57 -37.15
C ALA A 74 -13.42 -5.11 -35.79
N VAL A 75 -14.52 -4.59 -35.23
CA VAL A 75 -15.08 -5.08 -33.97
C VAL A 75 -15.48 -6.56 -34.09
N ARG A 76 -16.21 -6.92 -35.16
CA ARG A 76 -16.58 -8.32 -35.44
C ARG A 76 -15.35 -9.21 -35.66
N ARG A 77 -14.31 -8.72 -36.34
CA ARG A 77 -13.04 -9.45 -36.54
C ARG A 77 -12.29 -9.67 -35.22
N CYS A 78 -12.28 -8.68 -34.33
CA CYS A 78 -11.68 -8.78 -33.01
C CYS A 78 -12.39 -9.84 -32.17
N ARG A 79 -13.72 -9.77 -32.10
CA ARG A 79 -14.58 -10.79 -31.45
C ARG A 79 -14.30 -12.20 -31.97
N ARG A 80 -14.18 -12.36 -33.29
CA ARG A 80 -13.87 -13.68 -33.89
C ARG A 80 -12.48 -14.18 -33.53
N ARG A 81 -11.48 -13.30 -33.39
CA ARG A 81 -10.12 -13.67 -32.98
C ARG A 81 -10.05 -14.06 -31.51
N GLN A 82 -10.77 -13.36 -30.63
CA GLN A 82 -10.87 -13.72 -29.21
C GLN A 82 -11.52 -15.10 -29.05
N ARG A 83 -12.69 -15.32 -29.64
CA ARG A 83 -13.36 -16.64 -29.63
C ARG A 83 -12.47 -17.78 -30.11
N LYS A 84 -11.67 -17.55 -31.16
CA LYS A 84 -10.69 -18.55 -31.62
C LYS A 84 -9.56 -18.80 -30.63
N LYS A 85 -9.01 -17.76 -30.00
CA LYS A 85 -7.99 -17.93 -28.95
C LYS A 85 -8.54 -18.67 -27.75
N SER A 86 -9.76 -18.35 -27.29
CA SER A 86 -10.41 -19.05 -26.18
C SER A 86 -10.65 -20.53 -26.52
N ALA A 87 -11.10 -20.82 -27.74
CA ALA A 87 -11.24 -22.20 -28.23
C ALA A 87 -9.89 -22.96 -28.31
N GLU A 88 -8.83 -22.32 -28.80
CA GLU A 88 -7.50 -22.93 -28.88
C GLU A 88 -6.87 -23.18 -27.50
N VAL A 89 -7.08 -22.30 -26.53
CA VAL A 89 -6.64 -22.49 -25.14
C VAL A 89 -7.42 -23.63 -24.49
N GLY A 90 -8.75 -23.69 -24.71
CA GLY A 90 -9.58 -24.81 -24.27
C GLY A 90 -9.14 -26.16 -24.85
N GLU A 91 -8.82 -26.22 -26.15
CA GLU A 91 -8.39 -27.46 -26.81
C GLU A 91 -6.99 -27.92 -26.32
N LYS A 92 -6.07 -26.98 -26.07
CA LYS A 92 -4.76 -27.30 -25.48
C LYS A 92 -4.90 -27.82 -24.05
N ARG A 93 -5.82 -27.25 -23.26
CA ARG A 93 -6.10 -27.72 -21.89
C ARG A 93 -6.74 -29.11 -21.89
N ALA A 94 -7.67 -29.37 -22.80
CA ALA A 94 -8.30 -30.69 -22.99
C ALA A 94 -7.28 -31.79 -23.37
N ARG A 95 -6.30 -31.47 -24.24
CA ARG A 95 -5.22 -32.41 -24.59
C ARG A 95 -4.19 -32.61 -23.47
N SER A 96 -4.00 -31.60 -22.61
CA SER A 96 -3.11 -31.71 -21.44
C SER A 96 -3.74 -32.51 -20.30
N ASN A 97 -5.07 -32.45 -20.15
CA ASN A 97 -5.81 -33.18 -19.11
C ASN A 97 -5.97 -34.68 -19.41
N THR A 98 -5.54 -35.18 -20.57
CA THR A 98 -5.64 -36.61 -20.91
C THR A 98 -4.50 -37.46 -20.34
N LEU A 99 -3.57 -36.87 -19.56
CA LEU A 99 -2.38 -37.56 -19.04
C LEU A 99 -2.19 -37.49 -17.52
N HIS A 100 -3.04 -36.77 -16.79
CA HIS A 100 -3.06 -36.78 -15.33
C HIS A 100 -4.50 -36.67 -14.82
N GLU A 101 -5.16 -37.82 -14.72
CA GLU A 101 -6.31 -38.01 -13.84
C GLU A 101 -5.82 -37.91 -12.37
N GLU A 102 -6.67 -37.36 -11.51
CA GLU A 102 -6.51 -37.17 -10.06
C GLU A 102 -5.88 -35.85 -9.59
N THR A 103 -6.63 -34.76 -9.74
CA THR A 103 -7.09 -33.92 -8.61
C THR A 103 -8.12 -32.92 -9.10
N ALA A 104 -9.40 -33.27 -8.94
CA ALA A 104 -10.53 -32.43 -9.32
C ALA A 104 -10.74 -31.33 -8.26
N GLN A 105 -10.47 -30.08 -8.61
CA GLN A 105 -11.01 -28.93 -7.89
C GLN A 105 -11.20 -27.74 -8.85
N GLY A 106 -12.47 -27.52 -9.23
CA GLY A 106 -13.06 -26.26 -9.66
C GLY A 106 -12.28 -25.40 -10.64
N ASP A 107 -12.21 -25.81 -11.91
CA ASP A 107 -11.83 -24.89 -12.98
C ASP A 107 -13.09 -24.20 -13.53
N ASP A 108 -13.27 -22.94 -13.13
CA ASP A 108 -14.35 -22.06 -13.56
C ASP A 108 -14.36 -21.91 -15.10
N GLU A 109 -15.51 -22.26 -15.68
CA GLU A 109 -15.80 -22.17 -17.11
C GLU A 109 -16.01 -20.69 -17.48
N TRP A 110 -14.96 -20.06 -18.04
CA TRP A 110 -15.00 -18.68 -18.52
C TRP A 110 -16.04 -18.55 -19.66
N THR A 111 -17.21 -17.98 -19.36
CA THR A 111 -18.31 -17.83 -20.32
C THR A 111 -18.08 -16.67 -21.29
N ASP A 112 -18.58 -16.80 -22.52
CA ASP A 112 -18.55 -15.78 -23.61
C ASP A 112 -19.02 -14.37 -23.18
N SER A 113 -19.66 -14.23 -22.00
CA SER A 113 -20.10 -12.96 -21.41
C SER A 113 -18.94 -12.04 -20.99
N GLU A 114 -17.78 -12.59 -20.61
CA GLU A 114 -16.69 -11.77 -20.10
C GLU A 114 -15.95 -11.00 -21.20
N ASP A 115 -15.80 -11.59 -22.38
CA ASP A 115 -15.15 -10.94 -23.53
C ASP A 115 -15.93 -9.70 -24.01
N GLU A 116 -17.27 -9.71 -23.88
CA GLU A 116 -18.10 -8.55 -24.21
C GLU A 116 -17.96 -7.45 -23.15
N TYR A 117 -17.88 -7.82 -21.87
CA TYR A 117 -17.65 -6.89 -20.76
C TYR A 117 -16.33 -6.11 -20.92
N TRP A 118 -15.23 -6.80 -21.21
CA TRP A 118 -13.92 -6.17 -21.41
C TRP A 118 -13.88 -5.19 -22.59
N GLN A 119 -14.68 -5.41 -23.64
CA GLN A 119 -14.73 -4.50 -24.78
C GLN A 119 -15.41 -3.17 -24.42
N ASP A 120 -16.52 -3.23 -23.68
CA ASP A 120 -17.25 -2.04 -23.27
C ASP A 120 -16.44 -1.22 -22.27
N GLU A 121 -15.77 -1.89 -21.32
CA GLU A 121 -14.86 -1.25 -20.37
C GLU A 121 -13.69 -0.58 -21.10
N PHE A 122 -13.05 -1.28 -22.04
CA PHE A 122 -11.95 -0.72 -22.85
C PHE A 122 -12.35 0.47 -23.71
N LEU A 123 -13.58 0.46 -24.26
CA LEU A 123 -14.12 1.61 -24.97
C LEU A 123 -14.36 2.79 -24.01
N SER A 124 -14.82 2.53 -22.79
CA SER A 124 -14.95 3.55 -21.75
C SER A 124 -13.61 4.23 -21.44
N TYR A 125 -12.55 3.44 -21.20
CA TYR A 125 -11.19 3.95 -20.98
C TYR A 125 -10.71 4.86 -22.11
N LYS A 126 -10.92 4.44 -23.37
CA LYS A 126 -10.56 5.26 -24.53
C LYS A 126 -11.28 6.60 -24.55
N LYS A 127 -12.57 6.63 -24.21
CA LYS A 127 -13.36 7.87 -24.12
C LYS A 127 -12.80 8.78 -23.04
N VAL A 128 -12.52 8.23 -21.85
CA VAL A 128 -11.91 8.96 -20.74
C VAL A 128 -10.57 9.58 -21.14
N VAL A 129 -9.71 8.83 -21.82
CA VAL A 129 -8.42 9.34 -22.32
C VAL A 129 -8.61 10.48 -23.32
N ILE A 130 -9.46 10.30 -24.32
CA ILE A 130 -9.70 11.32 -25.35
C ILE A 130 -10.29 12.59 -24.74
N ILE A 131 -11.32 12.46 -23.90
CA ILE A 131 -11.96 13.60 -23.23
C ILE A 131 -10.97 14.29 -22.29
N SER A 132 -10.12 13.54 -21.58
CA SER A 132 -9.07 14.11 -20.73
C SER A 132 -8.04 14.90 -21.53
N ILE A 133 -7.66 14.44 -22.73
CA ILE A 133 -6.78 15.21 -23.63
C ILE A 133 -7.47 16.51 -24.05
N LEU A 134 -8.74 16.46 -24.44
CA LEU A 134 -9.51 17.65 -24.85
C LEU A 134 -9.67 18.65 -23.70
N ALA A 135 -9.99 18.16 -22.50
CA ALA A 135 -10.17 18.98 -21.31
C ALA A 135 -8.85 19.61 -20.85
N ASN A 136 -7.74 18.85 -20.84
CA ASN A 136 -6.40 19.36 -20.54
C ASN A 136 -5.93 20.40 -21.58
N SER A 137 -6.25 20.20 -22.85
CA SER A 137 -5.95 21.17 -23.92
C SER A 137 -6.73 22.49 -23.74
N THR A 138 -7.91 22.40 -23.14
CA THR A 138 -8.77 23.55 -22.83
C THR A 138 -8.30 24.27 -21.57
N ASN A 139 -7.87 23.51 -20.55
CA ASN A 139 -7.33 24.00 -19.31
C ASN A 139 -6.25 23.04 -18.80
N GLN A 140 -4.99 23.47 -18.80
CA GLN A 140 -3.84 22.65 -18.40
C GLN A 140 -3.89 22.16 -16.94
N TRP A 141 -4.79 22.73 -16.13
CA TRP A 141 -5.02 22.30 -14.77
C TRP A 141 -5.89 21.04 -14.70
N CYS A 142 -6.67 20.74 -15.75
CA CYS A 142 -7.49 19.53 -15.87
C CYS A 142 -6.63 18.33 -16.29
N ASN A 143 -5.72 17.93 -15.41
CA ASN A 143 -4.62 17.01 -15.68
C ASN A 143 -4.56 15.81 -14.72
N THR A 144 -5.66 15.48 -14.02
CA THR A 144 -5.71 14.36 -13.07
C THR A 144 -5.30 13.04 -13.73
N LEU A 145 -5.92 12.67 -14.86
CA LEU A 145 -5.59 11.43 -15.57
C LEU A 145 -4.14 11.43 -16.06
N GLN A 146 -3.68 12.56 -16.60
CA GLN A 146 -2.32 12.72 -17.10
C GLN A 146 -1.27 12.59 -16.00
N THR A 147 -1.60 13.08 -14.81
CA THR A 147 -0.70 12.97 -13.65
C THR A 147 -0.61 11.53 -13.18
N MET A 148 -1.73 10.81 -13.09
CA MET A 148 -1.73 9.40 -12.67
C MET A 148 -1.02 8.50 -13.68
N HIS A 149 -1.25 8.69 -14.98
CA HIS A 149 -0.49 7.98 -16.01
C HIS A 149 1.01 8.31 -15.93
N GLY A 150 1.38 9.58 -15.75
CA GLY A 150 2.77 9.98 -15.60
C GLY A 150 3.45 9.33 -14.40
N LEU A 151 2.78 9.31 -13.25
CA LEU A 151 3.26 8.64 -12.04
C LEU A 151 3.40 7.12 -12.23
N TYR A 152 2.42 6.48 -12.87
CA TYR A 152 2.45 5.05 -13.18
C TYR A 152 3.65 4.70 -14.09
N LEU A 153 3.82 5.44 -15.19
CA LEU A 153 4.92 5.22 -16.12
C LEU A 153 6.28 5.45 -15.45
N HIS A 154 6.38 6.47 -14.60
CA HIS A 154 7.57 6.71 -13.80
C HIS A 154 7.88 5.55 -12.85
N ALA A 155 6.86 5.02 -12.16
CA ALA A 155 6.99 3.85 -11.29
C ALA A 155 7.39 2.57 -12.07
N CYS A 156 6.97 2.44 -13.33
CA CYS A 156 7.40 1.38 -14.24
C CYS A 156 8.79 1.61 -14.85
N ASN A 157 9.56 2.60 -14.38
CA ASN A 157 10.87 2.97 -14.90
C ASN A 157 10.86 3.30 -16.40
N ALA A 158 9.77 3.90 -16.91
CA ALA A 158 9.71 4.31 -18.30
C ALA A 158 10.82 5.32 -18.64
N PRO A 159 11.52 5.17 -19.79
CA PRO A 159 12.55 6.12 -20.20
C PRO A 159 12.00 7.55 -20.29
N VAL A 160 12.81 8.54 -19.95
CA VAL A 160 12.42 9.96 -20.00
C VAL A 160 11.91 10.36 -21.38
N SER A 161 12.48 9.83 -22.47
CA SER A 161 12.00 10.07 -23.84
C SER A 161 10.57 9.59 -24.09
N VAL A 162 10.16 8.47 -23.46
CA VAL A 162 8.78 7.96 -23.53
C VAL A 162 7.85 8.86 -22.71
N LEU A 163 8.27 9.28 -21.52
CA LEU A 163 7.52 10.22 -20.70
C LEU A 163 7.30 11.55 -21.42
N ASP A 164 8.35 12.09 -22.05
CA ASP A 164 8.28 13.34 -22.80
C ASP A 164 7.41 13.22 -24.05
N LEU A 165 7.48 12.08 -24.78
CA LEU A 165 6.57 11.79 -25.89
C LEU A 165 5.11 11.78 -25.43
N PHE A 166 4.79 11.07 -24.35
CA PHE A 166 3.42 11.01 -23.83
C PHE A 166 2.94 12.33 -23.24
N ALA A 167 3.85 13.14 -22.69
CA ALA A 167 3.54 14.51 -22.31
C ALA A 167 3.16 15.37 -23.52
N GLN A 168 3.90 15.26 -24.62
CA GLN A 168 3.60 15.96 -25.87
C GLN A 168 2.28 15.49 -26.51
N LEU A 169 1.91 14.22 -26.35
CA LEU A 169 0.61 13.69 -26.79
C LEU A 169 -0.56 14.06 -25.85
N GLY A 170 -0.29 14.69 -24.71
CA GLY A 170 -1.31 15.06 -23.72
C GLY A 170 -1.84 13.88 -22.89
N ILE A 171 -1.15 12.74 -22.91
CA ILE A 171 -1.47 11.51 -22.17
C ILE A 171 -0.85 11.53 -20.77
N SER A 172 0.29 12.20 -20.62
CA SER A 172 1.00 12.37 -19.35
C SER A 172 1.27 13.86 -19.06
N ILE A 173 1.63 14.17 -17.82
CA ILE A 173 2.34 15.42 -17.49
C ILE A 173 3.83 15.29 -17.84
N SER A 174 4.55 16.41 -17.85
CA SER A 174 5.99 16.42 -18.12
C SER A 174 6.80 15.69 -17.04
N SER A 175 7.96 15.16 -17.41
CA SER A 175 8.93 14.54 -16.48
C SER A 175 9.29 15.45 -15.30
N ALA A 176 9.45 16.76 -15.53
CA ALA A 176 9.65 17.74 -14.47
C ALA A 176 8.47 17.83 -13.48
N ALA A 177 7.24 17.80 -13.99
CA ALA A 177 6.04 17.84 -13.14
C ALA A 177 5.84 16.52 -12.36
N ILE A 178 6.23 15.38 -12.93
CA ILE A 178 6.31 14.09 -12.22
C ILE A 178 7.29 14.21 -11.05
N ASN A 179 8.50 14.71 -11.29
CA ASN A 179 9.52 14.89 -10.25
C ASN A 179 9.05 15.84 -9.14
N ASP A 180 8.39 16.95 -9.49
CA ASP A 180 7.77 17.87 -8.53
C ASP A 180 6.70 17.16 -7.68
N THR A 181 5.90 16.28 -8.30
CA THR A 181 4.86 15.48 -7.63
C THR A 181 5.48 14.48 -6.65
N VAL A 182 6.44 13.68 -7.11
CA VAL A 182 7.18 12.71 -6.27
C VAL A 182 7.88 13.42 -5.11
N SER A 183 8.52 14.55 -5.37
CA SER A 183 9.16 15.37 -4.33
C SER A 183 8.16 15.91 -3.31
N SER A 184 6.98 16.35 -3.76
CA SER A 184 5.89 16.80 -2.88
C SER A 184 5.38 15.66 -2.00
N LEU A 185 5.10 14.50 -2.60
CA LEU A 185 4.64 13.30 -1.89
C LEU A 185 5.68 12.82 -0.87
N SER A 186 6.95 12.74 -1.27
CA SER A 186 8.06 12.37 -0.40
C SER A 186 8.22 13.33 0.77
N ARG A 187 8.12 14.65 0.54
CA ARG A 187 8.18 15.65 1.62
C ARG A 187 7.00 15.53 2.58
N LYS A 188 5.78 15.25 2.07
CA LYS A 188 4.60 15.05 2.92
C LYS A 188 4.75 13.80 3.78
N SER A 189 5.13 12.67 3.17
CA SER A 189 5.43 11.42 3.87
C SER A 189 6.50 11.62 4.94
N TYR A 190 7.62 12.27 4.61
CA TYR A 190 8.67 12.57 5.58
C TYR A 190 8.17 13.41 6.76
N ARG A 191 7.32 14.41 6.52
CA ARG A 191 6.71 15.20 7.61
C ARG A 191 5.79 14.37 8.49
N GLU A 192 4.99 13.47 7.92
CA GLU A 192 4.12 12.56 8.67
C GLU A 192 4.95 11.58 9.53
N THR A 193 6.01 11.01 8.97
CA THR A 193 6.99 10.17 9.67
C THR A 193 7.62 10.95 10.84
N GLN A 194 8.08 12.17 10.61
CA GLN A 194 8.64 13.02 11.67
C GLN A 194 7.61 13.41 12.73
N GLN A 195 6.40 13.76 12.34
CA GLN A 195 5.34 14.09 13.29
C GLN A 195 5.01 12.90 14.17
N LEU A 196 4.92 11.70 13.59
CA LEU A 196 4.70 10.48 14.33
C LEU A 196 5.88 10.17 15.27
N GLY A 197 7.12 10.18 14.78
CA GLY A 197 8.28 9.85 15.62
C GLY A 197 8.43 10.81 16.80
N LYS A 198 8.20 12.10 16.58
CA LYS A 198 8.17 13.11 17.65
C LYS A 198 7.07 12.92 18.69
N THR A 199 6.06 12.09 18.45
CA THR A 199 5.11 11.73 19.52
C THR A 199 5.76 10.83 20.57
N LEU A 200 6.84 10.12 20.22
CA LEU A 200 7.40 8.99 20.98
C LEU A 200 6.41 7.81 21.16
N LEU A 201 5.25 7.85 20.48
CA LEU A 201 4.23 6.79 20.47
C LEU A 201 4.32 5.95 19.19
N ALA A 202 5.55 5.66 18.77
CA ALA A 202 5.83 4.86 17.59
C ALA A 202 6.87 3.81 17.90
N ALA A 203 6.57 2.56 17.55
CA ALA A 203 7.59 1.51 17.44
C ALA A 203 8.20 1.54 16.05
N TYR A 204 9.48 1.21 15.97
CA TYR A 204 10.22 1.11 14.71
C TYR A 204 10.39 -0.36 14.37
N ALA A 205 10.05 -0.75 13.16
CA ALA A 205 10.32 -2.09 12.65
C ALA A 205 11.18 -1.97 11.39
N TYR A 206 12.21 -2.80 11.27
CA TYR A 206 13.06 -2.81 10.09
C TYR A 206 13.61 -4.21 9.82
N ASP A 207 13.88 -4.49 8.55
CA ASP A 207 14.38 -5.78 8.10
C ASP A 207 15.15 -5.65 6.78
N ASN A 208 15.87 -6.72 6.43
CA ASN A 208 16.65 -6.86 5.21
C ASN A 208 15.72 -6.88 4.00
N PHE A 209 16.12 -6.19 2.96
CA PHE A 209 15.45 -6.18 1.68
C PHE A 209 16.50 -6.36 0.57
N ASP A 210 16.62 -7.59 0.09
CA ASP A 210 17.55 -7.92 -0.97
C ASP A 210 16.87 -7.82 -2.34
N VAL A 211 17.47 -7.05 -3.25
CA VAL A 211 16.98 -6.92 -4.63
C VAL A 211 17.96 -7.58 -5.56
N GLU A 212 17.53 -8.67 -6.20
CA GLU A 212 18.28 -9.27 -7.29
C GLU A 212 18.06 -8.46 -8.58
N VAL A 213 19.05 -7.64 -8.95
CA VAL A 213 19.06 -6.92 -10.22
C VAL A 213 19.50 -7.89 -11.32
N LYS A 214 18.52 -8.51 -11.98
CA LYS A 214 18.76 -9.37 -13.14
C LYS A 214 19.25 -8.52 -14.30
N GLN A 215 20.57 -8.54 -14.56
CA GLN A 215 21.13 -7.94 -15.76
C GLN A 215 20.70 -8.75 -16.98
N ALA A 216 20.04 -8.11 -17.95
CA ALA A 216 19.60 -8.76 -19.18
C ALA A 216 20.77 -9.23 -20.06
N VAL A 217 21.97 -8.66 -19.88
CA VAL A 217 23.20 -9.04 -20.57
C VAL A 217 24.29 -9.21 -19.52
N HIS A 218 24.80 -10.42 -19.36
CA HIS A 218 25.97 -10.67 -18.53
C HIS A 218 27.20 -10.01 -19.19
N THR A 219 27.67 -8.89 -18.66
CA THR A 219 28.97 -8.35 -19.01
C THR A 219 30.07 -9.12 -18.29
N VAL A 220 31.13 -9.50 -19.01
CA VAL A 220 32.25 -10.33 -18.51
C VAL A 220 32.95 -9.70 -17.28
N GLU A 221 32.80 -8.39 -17.07
CA GLU A 221 33.48 -7.63 -16.03
C GLU A 221 32.70 -7.50 -14.71
N SER A 222 31.44 -7.98 -14.63
CA SER A 222 30.59 -7.86 -13.44
C SER A 222 30.06 -9.23 -13.00
N THR A 223 30.94 -10.12 -12.55
CA THR A 223 30.58 -11.52 -12.30
C THR A 223 29.90 -11.81 -10.96
N HIS A 224 29.84 -10.91 -9.96
CA HIS A 224 29.41 -11.37 -8.61
C HIS A 224 28.53 -10.46 -7.73
N GLU A 225 28.10 -9.27 -8.13
CA GLU A 225 27.23 -8.44 -7.27
C GLU A 225 25.95 -8.01 -8.01
N SER A 226 25.06 -8.97 -8.27
CA SER A 226 23.69 -8.67 -8.74
C SER A 226 22.72 -8.42 -7.58
N LEU A 227 23.12 -8.70 -6.33
CA LEU A 227 22.28 -8.57 -5.16
C LEU A 227 22.55 -7.23 -4.48
N LEU A 228 21.57 -6.33 -4.50
CA LEU A 228 21.59 -5.11 -3.69
C LEU A 228 21.05 -5.43 -2.30
N HIS A 229 21.90 -5.31 -1.28
CA HIS A 229 21.51 -5.43 0.12
C HIS A 229 20.98 -4.09 0.65
N LEU A 230 19.67 -3.95 0.75
CA LEU A 230 19.02 -2.75 1.30
C LEU A 230 18.37 -3.08 2.64
N THR A 231 18.08 -2.05 3.43
CA THR A 231 17.24 -2.16 4.63
C THR A 231 15.92 -1.43 4.38
N SER A 232 14.81 -2.11 4.63
CA SER A 232 13.47 -1.52 4.64
C SER A 232 13.00 -1.30 6.07
N GLY A 233 12.11 -0.33 6.28
CA GLY A 233 11.56 -0.05 7.60
C GLY A 233 10.17 0.55 7.58
N THR A 234 9.52 0.49 8.73
CA THR A 234 8.19 1.03 8.97
C THR A 234 8.05 1.49 10.41
N MET A 235 7.16 2.44 10.63
CA MET A 235 6.76 2.89 11.96
C MET A 235 5.37 2.36 12.29
N LEU A 236 5.24 1.74 13.46
CA LEU A 236 3.99 1.21 13.98
C LEU A 236 3.45 2.19 15.03
N ARG A 237 2.25 2.72 14.80
CA ARG A 237 1.59 3.58 15.79
C ARG A 237 1.16 2.79 17.02
N LEU A 238 1.49 3.29 18.21
CA LEU A 238 1.10 2.69 19.49
C LEU A 238 -0.30 3.17 19.92
N ASP A 239 -1.31 2.92 19.08
CA ASP A 239 -2.70 3.40 19.29
C ASP A 239 -3.52 2.54 20.29
N HIS A 240 -2.90 1.54 20.95
CA HIS A 240 -3.58 0.58 21.85
C HIS A 240 -3.63 1.04 23.31
N GLY A 241 -3.78 2.35 23.53
CA GLY A 241 -3.86 2.95 24.87
C GLY A 241 -2.52 3.31 25.51
N VAL A 242 -1.40 3.07 24.82
CA VAL A 242 -0.07 3.49 25.29
C VAL A 242 0.02 5.01 25.29
N THR A 243 0.48 5.54 26.41
CA THR A 243 0.77 6.96 26.61
C THR A 243 2.28 7.20 26.68
N THR A 244 2.69 8.46 26.58
CA THR A 244 4.11 8.82 26.67
C THR A 244 4.69 8.52 28.05
N ASP A 245 3.85 8.60 29.09
CA ASP A 245 4.25 8.33 30.47
C ASP A 245 4.56 6.83 30.69
N ASP A 246 3.84 5.93 30.00
CA ASP A 246 4.13 4.49 30.04
C ASP A 246 5.52 4.15 29.50
N LEU A 247 6.01 4.97 28.56
CA LEU A 247 7.35 4.82 27.97
C LEU A 247 8.44 5.55 28.74
N ARG A 248 8.09 6.34 29.76
CA ARG A 248 9.02 7.15 30.54
C ARG A 248 9.69 6.35 31.66
N CYS A 249 10.37 5.26 31.28
CA CYS A 249 10.95 4.29 32.21
C CYS A 249 12.41 3.94 31.87
N SER A 250 13.13 4.79 31.13
CA SER A 250 14.51 4.50 30.73
C SER A 250 15.44 4.33 31.93
N ASP A 251 15.24 5.11 32.99
CA ASP A 251 16.05 5.08 34.20
C ASP A 251 15.85 3.78 34.98
N GLU A 252 14.60 3.33 35.12
CA GLU A 252 14.23 2.06 35.74
C GLU A 252 14.81 0.90 34.95
N LEU A 253 14.69 0.92 33.62
CA LEU A 253 15.29 -0.09 32.75
C LEU A 253 16.81 -0.10 32.85
N TRP A 254 17.46 1.07 32.84
CA TRP A 254 18.91 1.17 32.98
C TRP A 254 19.40 0.67 34.34
N LYS A 255 18.71 1.02 35.43
CA LYS A 255 19.00 0.52 36.78
C LYS A 255 18.89 -1.00 36.88
N GLN A 256 18.08 -1.66 36.07
CA GLN A 256 17.92 -3.12 36.05
C GLN A 256 18.74 -3.81 34.96
N SER A 257 19.28 -3.05 34.00
CA SER A 257 19.97 -3.57 32.84
C SER A 257 21.26 -4.30 33.21
N LYS A 258 21.53 -5.43 32.53
CA LYS A 258 22.76 -6.22 32.72
C LYS A 258 24.01 -5.50 32.21
N ILE A 259 23.85 -4.63 31.22
CA ILE A 259 24.95 -3.85 30.63
C ILE A 259 25.28 -2.61 31.48
N ASN A 260 24.48 -2.30 32.50
CA ASN A 260 24.82 -1.26 33.45
C ASN A 260 26.02 -1.73 34.30
N PRO A 261 27.16 -0.99 34.31
CA PRO A 261 28.36 -1.39 35.05
C PRO A 261 28.14 -1.62 36.55
N THR A 262 27.09 -1.04 37.16
CA THR A 262 26.77 -1.28 38.58
C THR A 262 26.19 -2.67 38.83
N ASN A 263 25.65 -3.32 37.79
CA ASN A 263 24.87 -4.56 37.90
C ASN A 263 25.66 -5.81 37.51
N PHE A 264 26.97 -5.71 37.27
CA PHE A 264 27.81 -6.83 36.81
C PHE A 264 27.79 -8.07 37.72
N ARG A 265 27.37 -7.92 38.99
CA ARG A 265 27.24 -9.00 39.98
C ARG A 265 25.81 -9.54 40.13
N MET A 266 24.82 -8.98 39.45
CA MET A 266 23.45 -9.44 39.59
C MET A 266 23.25 -10.81 38.90
N PRO A 267 22.40 -11.70 39.46
CA PRO A 267 22.12 -13.00 38.88
C PRO A 267 21.62 -12.91 37.43
N LYS A 268 22.10 -13.83 36.58
CA LYS A 268 22.03 -13.71 35.11
C LYS A 268 20.67 -13.98 34.46
N SER A 269 19.66 -14.54 35.14
CA SER A 269 18.41 -14.96 34.47
C SER A 269 17.22 -14.05 34.81
N ILE A 270 16.66 -13.45 33.76
CA ILE A 270 15.22 -13.20 33.73
C ILE A 270 14.63 -14.58 33.48
N ASP A 271 14.12 -15.20 34.54
CA ASP A 271 13.36 -16.43 34.40
C ASP A 271 12.02 -16.06 33.73
N TRP A 272 11.74 -16.65 32.58
CA TRP A 272 10.48 -16.44 31.87
C TRP A 272 9.27 -16.79 32.74
N THR A 273 9.45 -17.64 33.77
CA THR A 273 8.40 -17.92 34.76
C THR A 273 7.95 -16.67 35.52
N LYS A 274 8.78 -15.63 35.64
CA LYS A 274 8.37 -14.33 36.21
C LYS A 274 7.36 -13.60 35.34
N LEU A 275 7.31 -13.88 34.04
CA LEU A 275 6.25 -13.35 33.17
C LEU A 275 4.89 -13.97 33.51
N LEU A 276 4.89 -15.19 34.07
CA LEU A 276 3.66 -15.84 34.53
C LEU A 276 3.09 -15.18 35.79
N THR A 277 3.88 -14.35 36.48
CA THR A 277 3.47 -13.66 37.71
C THR A 277 3.20 -12.17 37.51
N ILE A 278 3.11 -11.69 36.26
CA ILE A 278 2.81 -10.27 35.96
C ILE A 278 1.43 -9.90 36.50
N HIS A 279 0.45 -10.77 36.33
CA HIS A 279 -0.89 -10.57 36.86
C HIS A 279 -0.98 -11.29 38.22
N MET A 280 -1.38 -10.55 39.26
CA MET A 280 -1.59 -11.14 40.59
C MET A 280 -2.71 -12.19 40.52
N GLU A 281 -2.46 -13.34 41.13
CA GLU A 281 -3.41 -14.44 41.23
C GLU A 281 -4.43 -14.14 42.32
N GLU A 282 -5.71 -14.11 41.97
CA GLU A 282 -6.80 -13.92 42.91
C GLU A 282 -7.40 -15.27 43.31
N ALA A 283 -7.85 -15.39 44.56
CA ALA A 283 -8.49 -16.62 45.02
C ALA A 283 -9.81 -16.85 44.27
N HIS A 284 -9.87 -17.89 43.44
CA HIS A 284 -11.06 -18.26 42.69
C HIS A 284 -11.79 -19.45 43.34
N PRO A 285 -13.14 -19.52 43.34
CA PRO A 285 -13.90 -20.61 43.98
C PRO A 285 -13.58 -22.03 43.49
N SER A 286 -13.06 -22.17 42.27
CA SER A 286 -12.67 -23.48 41.72
C SER A 286 -11.35 -24.03 42.30
N GLY A 287 -10.57 -23.20 43.01
CA GLY A 287 -9.22 -23.54 43.45
C GLY A 287 -8.18 -23.61 42.32
N LEU A 288 -8.58 -23.31 41.08
CA LEU A 288 -7.70 -23.26 39.92
C LEU A 288 -7.05 -21.88 39.78
N THR A 289 -5.80 -21.85 39.34
CA THR A 289 -5.17 -20.58 38.95
C THR A 289 -5.85 -20.02 37.70
N ARG A 290 -5.72 -18.73 37.44
CA ARG A 290 -6.21 -18.05 36.23
C ARG A 290 -5.69 -18.71 34.97
N ARG A 291 -4.43 -19.14 34.98
CA ARG A 291 -3.84 -19.90 33.87
C ARG A 291 -4.54 -21.25 33.68
N ASP A 292 -4.78 -21.98 34.76
CA ASP A 292 -5.50 -23.25 34.70
C ASP A 292 -6.93 -23.05 34.20
N GLN A 293 -7.60 -21.98 34.62
CA GLN A 293 -8.93 -21.60 34.14
C GLN A 293 -8.93 -21.31 32.64
N PHE A 294 -7.95 -20.55 32.14
CA PHE A 294 -7.79 -20.31 30.70
C PHE A 294 -7.51 -21.61 29.93
N CYS A 295 -6.63 -22.48 30.45
CA CYS A 295 -6.36 -23.77 29.83
C CYS A 295 -7.60 -24.67 29.79
N VAL A 296 -8.41 -24.71 30.85
CA VAL A 296 -9.68 -25.42 30.88
C VAL A 296 -10.65 -24.82 29.86
N TRP A 297 -10.77 -23.49 29.80
CA TRP A 297 -11.62 -22.82 28.81
C TRP A 297 -11.18 -23.12 27.37
N GLN A 298 -9.87 -23.05 27.07
CA GLN A 298 -9.32 -23.35 25.75
C GLN A 298 -9.57 -24.81 25.35
N PHE A 299 -9.38 -25.76 26.27
CA PHE A 299 -9.68 -27.17 26.02
C PHE A 299 -11.17 -27.38 25.71
N LEU A 300 -12.06 -26.75 26.47
CA LEU A 300 -13.50 -26.81 26.23
C LEU A 300 -13.87 -26.13 24.90
N HIS A 301 -13.24 -25.00 24.56
CA HIS A 301 -13.39 -24.32 23.29
C HIS A 301 -13.07 -25.24 22.12
N ASP A 302 -11.91 -25.89 22.16
CA ASP A 302 -11.47 -26.76 21.08
C ASP A 302 -12.38 -28.00 20.97
N LEU A 303 -12.82 -28.56 22.10
CA LEU A 303 -13.76 -29.68 22.11
C LEU A 303 -15.14 -29.31 21.51
N VAL A 304 -15.64 -28.11 21.79
CA VAL A 304 -16.96 -27.63 21.33
C VAL A 304 -16.94 -27.15 19.88
N HIS A 305 -15.86 -26.53 19.43
CA HIS A 305 -15.74 -25.97 18.08
C HIS A 305 -15.14 -26.94 17.07
N HIS A 306 -14.26 -27.85 17.51
CA HIS A 306 -13.49 -28.74 16.64
C HIS A 306 -13.61 -30.22 17.00
N GLY A 307 -14.24 -30.57 18.13
CA GLY A 307 -14.47 -31.95 18.54
C GLY A 307 -15.69 -32.61 17.89
N PRO A 308 -16.07 -33.80 18.37
CA PRO A 308 -17.25 -34.53 17.90
C PRO A 308 -18.55 -33.71 17.96
N GLU A 309 -19.48 -33.96 17.04
CA GLU A 309 -20.75 -33.22 16.89
C GLU A 309 -21.58 -33.14 18.19
N TYR A 310 -21.47 -34.17 19.04
CA TYR A 310 -22.07 -34.18 20.37
C TYR A 310 -21.72 -32.93 21.19
N PHE A 311 -20.49 -32.41 21.11
CA PHE A 311 -20.06 -31.26 21.91
C PHE A 311 -20.51 -29.91 21.34
N ALA A 312 -20.90 -29.85 20.06
CA ALA A 312 -21.38 -28.61 19.43
C ALA A 312 -22.62 -28.03 20.12
N GLN A 313 -23.43 -28.87 20.80
CA GLN A 313 -24.59 -28.43 21.57
C GLN A 313 -24.24 -27.48 22.73
N PHE A 314 -22.99 -27.47 23.20
CA PHE A 314 -22.54 -26.62 24.31
C PHE A 314 -21.99 -25.26 23.86
N ARG A 315 -22.02 -24.93 22.56
CA ARG A 315 -21.47 -23.67 22.03
C ARG A 315 -22.04 -22.42 22.70
N ASN A 316 -23.33 -22.45 23.03
CA ASN A 316 -23.99 -21.32 23.69
C ASN A 316 -23.65 -21.21 25.19
N ASN A 317 -23.04 -22.25 25.80
CA ASN A 317 -22.74 -22.32 27.23
C ASN A 317 -21.27 -22.03 27.55
N LEU A 318 -20.38 -22.01 26.56
CA LEU A 318 -18.93 -21.94 26.76
C LEU A 318 -18.45 -20.59 27.33
N GLY A 319 -19.22 -19.52 27.15
CA GLY A 319 -18.84 -18.16 27.59
C GLY A 319 -17.55 -17.65 26.93
N HIS A 320 -17.10 -16.48 27.38
CA HIS A 320 -15.81 -15.89 26.99
C HIS A 320 -14.76 -16.18 28.08
N PRO A 321 -13.46 -16.24 27.74
CA PRO A 321 -12.42 -16.39 28.74
C PRO A 321 -12.39 -15.18 29.68
N GLU A 322 -11.86 -15.36 30.90
CA GLU A 322 -11.60 -14.25 31.81
C GLU A 322 -10.70 -13.22 31.11
N VAL A 323 -11.14 -11.96 31.13
CA VAL A 323 -10.41 -10.86 30.52
C VAL A 323 -9.49 -10.24 31.56
N VAL A 324 -8.18 -10.30 31.30
CA VAL A 324 -7.15 -9.71 32.16
C VAL A 324 -6.36 -8.70 31.36
N ASP A 325 -6.33 -7.46 31.83
CA ASP A 325 -5.63 -6.33 31.22
C ASP A 325 -5.79 -6.29 29.70
N GLN A 326 -7.05 -6.26 29.25
CA GLN A 326 -7.38 -6.34 27.83
C GLN A 326 -6.64 -5.26 27.04
N ILE A 327 -5.76 -5.69 26.14
CA ILE A 327 -5.17 -4.78 25.17
C ILE A 327 -6.27 -4.37 24.19
N PRO A 328 -6.56 -3.07 24.04
CA PRO A 328 -7.55 -2.61 23.07
C PRO A 328 -7.18 -3.10 21.67
N VAL A 329 -8.10 -3.84 21.03
CA VAL A 329 -7.91 -4.29 19.66
C VAL A 329 -8.14 -3.10 18.74
N VAL A 330 -7.03 -2.54 18.24
CA VAL A 330 -7.05 -1.44 17.28
C VAL A 330 -6.37 -1.88 15.99
N LYS A 331 -6.87 -1.41 14.84
CA LYS A 331 -6.20 -1.65 13.56
C LYS A 331 -4.87 -0.91 13.55
N SER A 332 -3.76 -1.66 13.61
CA SER A 332 -2.42 -1.10 13.57
C SER A 332 -2.21 -0.28 12.29
N LYS A 333 -1.76 0.96 12.46
CA LYS A 333 -1.38 1.85 11.37
C LYS A 333 0.12 1.80 11.18
N GLN A 334 0.54 1.38 10.00
CA GLN A 334 1.94 1.32 9.59
C GLN A 334 2.25 2.52 8.70
N ILE A 335 3.37 3.19 8.94
CA ILE A 335 3.88 4.27 8.09
C ILE A 335 5.24 3.83 7.56
N PRO A 336 5.37 3.52 6.26
CA PRO A 336 6.64 3.13 5.69
C PRO A 336 7.65 4.28 5.83
N VAL A 337 8.89 3.94 6.15
CA VAL A 337 10.01 4.89 6.13
C VAL A 337 10.76 4.77 4.81
N LYS A 338 11.65 5.72 4.53
CA LYS A 338 12.52 5.64 3.36
C LYS A 338 13.47 4.45 3.52
N GLY A 339 13.56 3.62 2.48
CA GLY A 339 14.57 2.56 2.38
C GLY A 339 15.99 3.10 2.52
N MET A 340 16.87 2.28 3.08
CA MET A 340 18.23 2.63 3.43
C MET A 340 19.20 1.72 2.69
N ASP A 341 20.23 2.32 2.10
CA ASP A 341 21.36 1.60 1.53
C ASP A 341 22.37 1.27 2.65
N ILE A 342 21.95 0.37 3.54
CA ILE A 342 22.67 -0.04 4.73
C ILE A 342 22.58 -1.56 4.83
N ASN A 343 23.73 -2.22 4.96
CA ASN A 343 23.79 -3.66 5.22
C ASN A 343 23.70 -3.92 6.74
N GLN A 344 22.53 -4.35 7.20
CA GLN A 344 22.27 -4.67 8.61
C GLN A 344 22.83 -6.03 9.07
N SER A 345 23.56 -6.77 8.22
CA SER A 345 24.22 -8.03 8.60
C SER A 345 25.42 -7.85 9.55
N THR A 346 25.69 -6.61 10.00
CA THR A 346 26.80 -6.29 10.89
C THR A 346 26.30 -5.40 12.03
N VAL A 347 26.92 -5.48 13.21
CA VAL A 347 26.59 -4.61 14.35
C VAL A 347 26.68 -3.12 13.99
N PRO A 348 27.72 -2.63 13.28
CA PRO A 348 27.75 -1.24 12.81
C PRO A 348 26.60 -0.91 11.85
N GLY A 349 26.26 -1.81 10.93
CA GLY A 349 25.14 -1.62 10.00
C GLY A 349 23.79 -1.52 10.71
N ASN A 350 23.55 -2.38 11.69
CA ASN A 350 22.36 -2.30 12.56
C ASN A 350 22.28 -0.96 13.31
N ARG A 351 23.41 -0.50 13.88
CA ARG A 351 23.47 0.82 14.53
C ARG A 351 23.17 1.95 13.56
N ASP A 352 23.76 1.93 12.37
CA ASP A 352 23.60 2.98 11.38
C ASP A 352 22.18 3.00 10.80
N ALA A 353 21.53 1.84 10.65
CA ALA A 353 20.12 1.71 10.31
C ALA A 353 19.23 2.36 11.37
N LEU A 354 19.46 2.09 12.65
CA LEU A 354 18.71 2.71 13.75
C LEU A 354 18.89 4.22 13.81
N ILE A 355 20.12 4.73 13.66
CA ILE A 355 20.39 6.17 13.61
C ILE A 355 19.61 6.81 12.47
N ASN A 356 19.60 6.18 11.30
CA ASN A 356 18.87 6.68 10.14
C ASN A 356 17.35 6.66 10.38
N LEU A 357 16.79 5.55 10.87
CA LEU A 357 15.38 5.40 11.20
C LEU A 357 14.90 6.45 12.21
N PHE A 358 15.64 6.66 13.28
CA PHE A 358 15.33 7.69 14.28
C PHE A 358 15.41 9.09 13.67
N GLY A 359 16.44 9.38 12.87
CA GLY A 359 16.55 10.64 12.14
C GLY A 359 15.37 10.89 11.20
N GLN A 360 14.86 9.85 10.51
CA GLN A 360 13.66 9.93 9.69
C GLN A 360 12.39 10.21 10.53
N GLY A 361 12.29 9.62 11.72
CA GLY A 361 11.28 9.92 12.72
C GLY A 361 11.42 11.31 13.38
N GLY A 362 12.46 12.07 13.04
CA GLY A 362 12.74 13.36 13.65
C GLY A 362 13.18 13.25 15.10
N LEU A 363 13.85 12.14 15.45
CA LEU A 363 14.49 11.90 16.74
C LEU A 363 16.00 12.05 16.60
N GLY A 364 16.64 12.64 17.60
CA GLY A 364 18.07 12.96 17.54
C GLY A 364 18.55 13.79 18.72
N ASP A 365 19.81 14.24 18.64
CA ASP A 365 20.43 15.04 19.70
C ASP A 365 20.25 16.54 19.38
N PRO A 366 19.45 17.29 20.15
CA PRO A 366 19.17 18.69 19.86
C PRO A 366 20.39 19.61 19.98
N ILE A 367 21.47 19.16 20.64
CA ILE A 367 22.71 19.93 20.81
C ILE A 367 23.52 19.93 19.51
N LYS A 368 23.37 18.91 18.67
CA LYS A 368 24.05 18.86 17.37
C LYS A 368 23.43 19.91 16.44
N GLU A 369 24.19 20.99 16.17
CA GLU A 369 23.75 22.15 15.38
C GLU A 369 23.12 21.82 14.00
N LYS A 370 23.40 20.64 13.45
CA LYS A 370 22.90 20.17 12.16
C LYS A 370 21.46 19.61 12.21
N GLU A 371 20.90 19.36 13.39
CA GLU A 371 19.63 18.65 13.59
C GLU A 371 18.51 19.58 14.06
N LYS A 372 18.29 20.71 13.38
CA LYS A 372 17.21 21.64 13.74
C LYS A 372 15.84 20.96 13.67
N GLY A 373 15.14 20.96 14.80
CA GLY A 373 13.78 20.44 14.90
C GLY A 373 13.69 18.94 15.14
N VAL A 374 14.74 18.26 15.60
CA VAL A 374 14.63 16.90 16.16
C VAL A 374 14.08 16.95 17.59
N LYS A 375 13.47 15.85 18.04
CA LYS A 375 13.05 15.65 19.42
C LYS A 375 14.04 14.72 20.12
N ASP A 376 14.50 15.14 21.28
CA ASP A 376 15.28 14.28 22.17
C ASP A 376 14.41 13.17 22.74
N ILE A 377 14.98 11.97 22.81
CA ILE A 377 14.33 10.81 23.41
C ILE A 377 14.24 11.01 24.94
N GLY A 378 15.25 11.65 25.54
CA GLY A 378 15.29 11.93 26.96
C GLY A 378 15.20 10.65 27.81
N ASP A 379 14.23 10.61 28.72
CA ASP A 379 13.97 9.51 29.65
C ASP A 379 12.92 8.49 29.13
N HIS A 380 12.62 8.53 27.83
CA HIS A 380 11.65 7.64 27.20
C HIS A 380 12.33 6.44 26.55
N VAL A 381 11.58 5.35 26.43
CA VAL A 381 11.98 4.12 25.75
C VAL A 381 11.34 4.08 24.37
N ILE A 382 12.12 3.68 23.37
CA ILE A 382 11.63 3.43 22.02
C ILE A 382 11.60 1.92 21.79
N LEU A 383 10.47 1.43 21.31
CA LEU A 383 10.32 0.04 20.91
C LEU A 383 10.87 -0.15 19.50
N VAL A 384 11.73 -1.15 19.35
CA VAL A 384 12.39 -1.48 18.09
C VAL A 384 12.20 -2.98 17.81
N HIS A 385 11.81 -3.29 16.59
CA HIS A 385 11.66 -4.63 16.06
C HIS A 385 12.59 -4.80 14.86
N GLY A 386 13.29 -5.92 14.77
CA GLY A 386 14.20 -6.22 13.67
C GLY A 386 15.20 -7.29 14.09
N ASP A 387 16.00 -7.74 13.13
CA ASP A 387 17.12 -8.62 13.41
C ASP A 387 18.28 -7.82 14.01
N LEU A 388 18.22 -7.62 15.32
CA LEU A 388 19.26 -6.94 16.09
C LEU A 388 20.49 -7.83 16.35
N SER A 389 20.58 -9.01 15.71
CA SER A 389 21.66 -9.99 15.92
C SER A 389 21.83 -10.37 17.40
N THR A 390 20.74 -10.40 18.17
CA THR A 390 20.74 -10.50 19.65
C THR A 390 21.10 -11.87 20.22
N CYS A 391 21.57 -12.81 19.41
CA CYS A 391 21.85 -14.19 19.82
C CYS A 391 23.27 -14.70 19.50
N GLU A 392 24.21 -13.83 19.09
CA GLU A 392 25.64 -14.19 18.99
C GLU A 392 26.46 -13.87 20.25
#